data_AF-A0A6A3HYR4-F1
#
_entry.id   AF-A0A6A3HYR4-F1
#
_cell.length_a   1.000
_cell.length_b   1.000
_cell.length_c   1.000
_cell.angle_alpha   90.00
_cell.angle_beta   90.00
_cell.angle_gamma   90.00
#
_symmetry.space_group_name_H-M   'P 1'
#
loop_
_entity.id
_entity.type
_entity.pdbx_description
1 polymer ?
#
loop_
_entity_poly.entity_id
_entity_poly.type
_entity_poly.pdbx_seq_one_letter_code
_entity_poly.pdbx_strand_id
1 'polypeptide(L)'
;MNFVTLQSMLNVLVIALFTAWSNAEENPPRATFEPSVIAVATPNSDTFALVNGTKCDSKAVATTYKIYERNSMVFQACVSDAAYQIFPFSGVPPTPEQIGNMARSRACRAILSAALLADIPECNMGGYSLRSAAETTLKITVDVANYPQNLDVIPSTDRFRKMTSWRRSVNLAESAGLPCDRNSTLYSEFASNLYTITTDGLVRLTSSMKVEYRPDVNSPFSQEQITYQPGFSLLRGAGSFSGSMDTVKSAADTESTGSSTITAITPQTLPGAADESSAMGWSKSRLSAVIATVAILALV
;
A
#
# COMPACT_ATOMS: atom_id res chain seq x y z
N MET A 1 66.79 -5.83 13.70
CA MET A 1 65.51 -6.24 13.08
C MET A 1 65.78 -6.50 11.61
N ASN A 2 65.62 -7.75 11.17
CA ASN A 2 66.17 -8.24 9.92
C ASN A 2 65.31 -7.84 8.72
N PHE A 3 65.94 -7.33 7.66
CA PHE A 3 65.31 -6.91 6.41
C PHE A 3 64.41 -8.00 5.78
N VAL A 4 64.77 -9.26 6.01
CA VAL A 4 64.07 -10.46 5.49
C VAL A 4 62.66 -10.60 6.08
N THR A 5 62.44 -10.22 7.34
CA THR A 5 61.11 -10.34 7.97
C THR A 5 60.16 -9.25 7.49
N LEU A 6 60.67 -8.07 7.12
CA LEU A 6 59.85 -6.97 6.62
C LEU A 6 59.36 -7.22 5.18
N GLN A 7 60.22 -7.79 4.34
CA GLN A 7 59.87 -8.16 2.95
C GLN A 7 58.80 -9.27 2.90
N SER A 8 58.91 -10.25 3.80
CA SER A 8 57.95 -11.36 3.87
C SER A 8 56.57 -10.87 4.32
N MET A 9 56.51 -9.99 5.32
CA MET A 9 55.26 -9.38 5.79
C MET A 9 54.60 -8.51 4.71
N LEU A 10 55.38 -7.77 3.93
CA LEU A 10 54.87 -6.93 2.84
C LEU A 10 54.28 -7.78 1.71
N ASN A 11 54.92 -8.90 1.35
CA ASN A 11 54.40 -9.81 0.33
C ASN A 11 53.10 -10.50 0.77
N VAL A 12 52.99 -10.88 2.04
CA VAL A 12 51.73 -11.44 2.58
C VAL A 12 50.61 -10.39 2.57
N LEU A 13 50.91 -9.14 2.92
CA LEU A 13 49.94 -8.06 2.91
C LEU A 13 49.44 -7.75 1.49
N VAL A 14 50.34 -7.74 0.50
CA VAL A 14 50.01 -7.50 -0.90
C VAL A 14 49.16 -8.66 -1.45
N ILE A 15 49.50 -9.91 -1.15
CA ILE A 15 48.70 -11.07 -1.57
C ILE A 15 47.31 -11.04 -0.90
N ALA A 16 47.22 -10.68 0.38
CA ALA A 16 45.95 -10.54 1.09
C ALA A 16 45.07 -9.40 0.53
N LEU A 17 45.69 -8.31 0.08
CA LEU A 17 44.97 -7.21 -0.58
C LEU A 17 44.49 -7.60 -1.98
N PHE A 18 45.29 -8.37 -2.74
CA PHE A 18 44.87 -8.88 -4.05
C PHE A 18 43.76 -9.92 -3.95
N THR A 19 43.79 -10.81 -2.96
CA THR A 19 42.70 -11.78 -2.73
C THR A 19 41.45 -11.12 -2.16
N ALA A 20 41.57 -10.05 -1.37
CA ALA A 20 40.42 -9.28 -0.91
C ALA A 20 39.74 -8.49 -2.04
N TRP A 21 40.50 -8.03 -3.04
CA TRP A 21 39.96 -7.35 -4.23
C TRP A 21 39.31 -8.32 -5.23
N SER A 22 39.89 -9.50 -5.46
CA SER A 22 39.32 -10.47 -6.41
C SER A 22 38.03 -11.15 -5.93
N ASN A 23 37.74 -11.10 -4.62
CA ASN A 23 36.51 -11.66 -4.03
C ASN A 23 35.42 -10.60 -3.76
N ALA A 24 35.65 -9.34 -4.12
CA ALA A 24 34.66 -8.26 -3.96
C ALA A 24 33.67 -8.16 -5.13
N GLU A 25 33.72 -9.07 -6.10
CA GLU A 25 32.99 -8.96 -7.36
C GLU A 25 32.11 -10.18 -7.64
N GLU A 26 31.28 -10.54 -6.67
CA GLU A 26 29.99 -11.15 -6.96
C GLU A 26 28.95 -10.41 -6.11
N ASN A 27 28.47 -9.29 -6.64
CA ASN A 27 27.23 -8.72 -6.13
C ASN A 27 26.19 -9.85 -6.15
N PRO A 28 25.53 -10.16 -5.02
CA PRO A 28 24.45 -11.15 -5.03
C PRO A 28 23.46 -10.78 -6.15
N PRO A 29 22.96 -11.75 -6.92
CA PRO A 29 22.07 -11.46 -8.04
C PRO A 29 20.94 -10.56 -7.55
N ARG A 30 20.91 -9.32 -8.08
CA ARG A 30 19.96 -8.29 -7.69
C ARG A 30 18.56 -8.87 -7.87
N ALA A 31 17.73 -8.82 -6.84
CA ALA A 31 16.36 -9.34 -6.91
C ALA A 31 15.64 -8.75 -8.14
N THR A 32 15.27 -9.60 -9.07
CA THR A 32 14.58 -9.23 -10.31
C THR A 32 13.08 -9.15 -10.05
N PHE A 33 12.45 -8.05 -10.47
CA PHE A 33 11.00 -7.93 -10.47
C PHE A 33 10.49 -8.43 -11.82
N GLU A 34 9.63 -9.45 -11.80
CA GLU A 34 8.95 -9.97 -12.99
C GLU A 34 7.44 -9.73 -12.84
N PRO A 35 6.78 -9.01 -13.77
CA PRO A 35 5.36 -8.74 -13.65
C PRO A 35 4.50 -10.01 -13.73
N SER A 36 3.83 -10.36 -12.64
CA SER A 36 2.91 -11.52 -12.59
C SER A 36 1.80 -11.48 -13.65
N VAL A 37 1.36 -12.68 -14.07
CA VAL A 37 0.22 -12.85 -14.97
C VAL A 37 -1.06 -12.33 -14.32
N ILE A 38 -1.90 -11.63 -15.10
CA ILE A 38 -3.19 -11.11 -14.64
C ILE A 38 -4.29 -11.99 -15.24
N ALA A 39 -4.92 -12.82 -14.41
CA ALA A 39 -6.08 -13.60 -14.82
C ALA A 39 -7.31 -12.70 -15.05
N VAL A 40 -8.32 -13.22 -15.75
CA VAL A 40 -9.59 -12.53 -15.97
C VAL A 40 -10.71 -13.37 -15.36
N ALA A 41 -11.54 -12.74 -14.52
CA ALA A 41 -12.70 -13.40 -13.97
C ALA A 41 -13.71 -13.72 -15.07
N THR A 42 -14.29 -14.92 -15.02
CA THR A 42 -15.26 -15.37 -16.03
C THR A 42 -16.55 -15.88 -15.35
N PRO A 43 -17.71 -15.78 -16.03
CA PRO A 43 -18.96 -16.33 -15.51
C PRO A 43 -18.82 -17.83 -15.24
N ASN A 44 -19.34 -18.29 -14.09
CA ASN A 44 -19.37 -19.70 -13.68
C ASN A 44 -17.98 -20.39 -13.60
N SER A 45 -16.91 -19.63 -13.36
CA SER A 45 -15.58 -20.22 -13.14
C SER A 45 -15.44 -20.80 -11.75
N ASP A 46 -14.89 -22.02 -11.67
CA ASP A 46 -14.57 -22.71 -10.41
C ASP A 46 -13.29 -22.17 -9.73
N THR A 47 -12.53 -21.31 -10.42
CA THR A 47 -11.25 -20.76 -9.92
C THR A 47 -11.25 -19.25 -9.83
N PHE A 48 -11.97 -18.53 -10.69
CA PHE A 48 -12.10 -17.08 -10.63
C PHE A 48 -13.44 -16.59 -11.17
N ALA A 49 -14.44 -16.59 -10.30
CA ALA A 49 -15.81 -16.23 -10.65
C ALA A 49 -15.96 -14.72 -10.90
N LEU A 50 -16.67 -14.37 -11.98
CA LEU A 50 -17.09 -13.01 -12.25
C LEU A 50 -18.32 -12.66 -11.41
N VAL A 51 -18.23 -11.58 -10.64
CA VAL A 51 -19.34 -11.03 -9.84
C VAL A 51 -19.67 -9.62 -10.33
N ASN A 52 -20.95 -9.33 -10.51
CA ASN A 52 -21.41 -8.01 -10.93
C ASN A 52 -21.14 -6.99 -9.81
N GLY A 53 -20.50 -5.87 -10.16
CA GLY A 53 -20.29 -4.79 -9.21
C GLY A 53 -21.57 -3.98 -8.97
N THR A 54 -21.73 -3.50 -7.74
CA THR A 54 -22.84 -2.62 -7.35
C THR A 54 -22.37 -1.17 -7.21
N LYS A 55 -23.32 -0.22 -7.22
CA LYS A 55 -23.03 1.17 -6.83
C LYS A 55 -22.76 1.22 -5.33
N CYS A 56 -21.88 2.12 -4.89
CA CYS A 56 -21.67 2.36 -3.47
C CYS A 56 -22.97 2.83 -2.80
N ASP A 57 -23.24 2.32 -1.60
CA ASP A 57 -24.35 2.78 -0.79
C ASP A 57 -24.09 4.19 -0.22
N SER A 58 -25.12 4.81 0.35
CA SER A 58 -25.02 6.18 0.89
C SER A 58 -24.01 6.28 2.03
N LYS A 59 -23.80 5.22 2.81
CA LYS A 59 -22.84 5.19 3.91
C LYS A 59 -21.40 5.20 3.39
N ALA A 60 -21.07 4.36 2.42
CA ALA A 60 -19.74 4.31 1.80
C ALA A 60 -19.41 5.63 1.08
N VAL A 61 -20.39 6.22 0.39
CA VAL A 61 -20.25 7.55 -0.22
C VAL A 61 -19.99 8.61 0.85
N ALA A 62 -20.82 8.69 1.88
CA ALA A 62 -20.67 9.68 2.96
C ALA A 62 -19.33 9.54 3.70
N THR A 63 -18.88 8.30 3.98
CA THR A 63 -17.58 8.04 4.59
C THR A 63 -16.44 8.55 3.69
N THR A 64 -16.51 8.31 2.38
CA THR A 64 -15.49 8.77 1.43
C THR A 64 -15.41 10.30 1.39
N TYR A 65 -16.55 10.99 1.31
CA TYR A 65 -16.57 12.45 1.34
C TYR A 65 -16.11 13.01 2.69
N LYS A 66 -16.44 12.36 3.81
CA LYS A 66 -15.95 12.76 5.13
C LYS A 66 -14.43 12.64 5.24
N ILE A 67 -13.83 11.58 4.67
CA ILE A 67 -12.37 11.46 4.58
C ILE A 67 -11.80 12.58 3.70
N TYR A 68 -12.43 12.89 2.56
CA TYR A 68 -11.99 13.98 1.70
C TYR A 68 -11.99 15.34 2.43
N GLU A 69 -13.11 15.70 3.05
CA GLU A 69 -13.30 16.96 3.77
C GLU A 69 -12.30 17.14 4.92
N ARG A 70 -12.06 16.08 5.70
CA ARG A 70 -11.16 16.11 6.86
C ARG A 70 -9.67 16.11 6.50
N ASN A 71 -9.33 15.86 5.24
CA ASN A 71 -7.95 15.67 4.79
C ASN A 71 -7.65 16.44 3.49
N SER A 72 -8.37 17.51 3.21
CA SER A 72 -8.28 18.26 1.94
C SER A 72 -6.84 18.62 1.56
N MET A 73 -6.03 19.10 2.50
CA MET A 73 -4.62 19.42 2.25
C MET A 73 -3.77 18.19 1.88
N VAL A 74 -4.07 17.02 2.45
CA VAL A 74 -3.39 15.76 2.12
C VAL A 74 -3.81 15.28 0.73
N PHE A 75 -5.09 15.43 0.37
CA PHE A 75 -5.56 15.17 -0.99
C PHE A 75 -4.87 16.08 -2.00
N GLN A 76 -4.76 17.38 -1.72
CA GLN A 76 -4.06 18.33 -2.60
C GLN A 76 -2.58 17.99 -2.74
N ALA A 77 -1.91 17.60 -1.64
CA ALA A 77 -0.52 17.13 -1.70
C ALA A 77 -0.39 15.87 -2.56
N CYS A 78 -1.29 14.89 -2.44
CA CYS A 78 -1.26 13.72 -3.31
C CYS A 78 -1.48 14.09 -4.79
N VAL A 79 -2.47 14.93 -5.09
CA VAL A 79 -2.74 15.37 -6.47
C VAL A 79 -1.53 16.09 -7.05
N SER A 80 -0.88 16.94 -6.25
CA SER A 80 0.34 17.65 -6.63
C SER A 80 1.51 16.71 -6.85
N ASP A 81 1.81 15.82 -5.90
CA ASP A 81 2.89 14.85 -6.01
C ASP A 81 2.70 13.94 -7.22
N ALA A 82 1.50 13.41 -7.38
CA ALA A 82 1.13 12.47 -8.43
C ALA A 82 1.01 13.10 -9.81
N ALA A 83 0.83 14.43 -9.87
CA ALA A 83 0.32 15.14 -11.04
C ALA A 83 -0.97 14.48 -11.60
N TYR A 84 -1.85 14.00 -10.72
CA TYR A 84 -3.02 13.19 -11.08
C TYR A 84 -4.21 13.40 -10.14
N GLN A 85 -5.39 13.63 -10.70
CA GLN A 85 -6.64 13.78 -9.94
C GLN A 85 -7.17 12.41 -9.48
N ILE A 86 -6.83 12.02 -8.25
CA ILE A 86 -7.26 10.73 -7.69
C ILE A 86 -8.71 10.73 -7.20
N PHE A 87 -9.21 11.87 -6.72
CA PHE A 87 -10.58 12.01 -6.24
C PHE A 87 -11.07 13.47 -6.32
N PRO A 88 -12.28 13.74 -6.86
CA PRO A 88 -13.14 12.80 -7.58
C PRO A 88 -12.43 12.27 -8.83
N PHE A 89 -12.73 11.02 -9.21
CA PHE A 89 -12.10 10.39 -10.37
C PHE A 89 -12.44 11.16 -11.65
N SER A 90 -11.41 11.50 -12.45
CA SER A 90 -11.55 12.28 -13.67
C SER A 90 -12.09 11.49 -14.87
N GLY A 91 -12.24 10.16 -14.74
CA GLY A 91 -12.56 9.27 -15.86
C GLY A 91 -11.35 8.82 -16.67
N VAL A 92 -10.19 9.45 -16.47
CA VAL A 92 -8.96 9.16 -17.21
C VAL A 92 -8.02 8.32 -16.34
N PRO A 93 -7.54 7.16 -16.81
CA PRO A 93 -6.57 6.36 -16.07
C PRO A 93 -5.19 7.05 -16.03
N PRO A 94 -4.39 6.85 -14.97
CA PRO A 94 -3.10 7.52 -14.82
C PRO A 94 -2.05 7.00 -15.81
N THR A 95 -1.13 7.87 -16.23
CA THR A 95 0.07 7.50 -17.01
C THR A 95 1.07 6.71 -16.15
N PRO A 96 2.06 6.00 -16.74
CA PRO A 96 3.08 5.31 -15.96
C PRO A 96 3.85 6.26 -15.02
N GLU A 97 4.14 7.47 -15.48
CA GLU A 97 4.78 8.50 -14.66
C GLU A 97 3.90 8.89 -13.46
N GLN A 98 2.62 9.16 -13.69
CA GLN A 98 1.66 9.46 -12.62
C GLN A 98 1.51 8.29 -11.64
N ILE A 99 1.50 7.04 -12.12
CA ILE A 99 1.49 5.83 -11.27
C ILE A 99 2.74 5.78 -10.39
N GLY A 100 3.91 6.02 -10.97
CA GLY A 100 5.17 6.07 -10.23
C GLY A 100 5.22 7.21 -9.21
N ASN A 101 4.65 8.35 -9.52
CA ASN A 101 4.58 9.49 -8.61
C ASN A 101 3.61 9.22 -7.45
N MET A 102 2.42 8.65 -7.73
CA MET A 102 1.48 8.18 -6.70
C MET A 102 2.14 7.16 -5.77
N ALA A 103 2.85 6.18 -6.32
CA ALA A 103 3.48 5.11 -5.56
C ALA A 103 4.55 5.61 -4.59
N ARG A 104 5.24 6.71 -4.93
CA ARG A 104 6.31 7.33 -4.12
C ARG A 104 5.80 8.43 -3.19
N SER A 105 4.60 8.95 -3.43
CA SER A 105 4.00 10.01 -2.62
C SER A 105 3.55 9.50 -1.26
N ARG A 106 4.07 10.14 -0.20
CA ARG A 106 3.59 9.90 1.18
C ARG A 106 2.13 10.31 1.33
N ALA A 107 1.72 11.40 0.67
CA ALA A 107 0.35 11.89 0.70
C ALA A 107 -0.61 10.90 0.04
N CYS A 108 -0.25 10.37 -1.15
CA CYS A 108 -1.07 9.36 -1.82
C CYS A 108 -1.17 8.07 -1.00
N ARG A 109 -0.04 7.60 -0.46
CA ARG A 109 -0.05 6.48 0.46
C ARG A 109 -1.02 6.71 1.62
N ALA A 110 -0.96 7.86 2.28
CA ALA A 110 -1.82 8.17 3.43
C ALA A 110 -3.32 8.12 3.06
N ILE A 111 -3.76 8.83 2.02
CA ILE A 111 -5.19 8.86 1.65
C ILE A 111 -5.70 7.51 1.14
N LEU A 112 -4.86 6.74 0.44
CA LEU A 112 -5.24 5.43 -0.07
C LEU A 112 -5.31 4.41 1.07
N SER A 113 -4.39 4.46 2.03
CA SER A 113 -4.47 3.68 3.26
C SER A 113 -5.70 4.07 4.08
N ALA A 114 -6.05 5.36 4.15
CA ALA A 114 -7.27 5.82 4.83
C ALA A 114 -8.54 5.21 4.23
N ALA A 115 -8.62 5.05 2.91
CA ALA A 115 -9.75 4.39 2.26
C ALA A 115 -9.90 2.92 2.69
N LEU A 116 -8.79 2.20 2.89
CA LEU A 116 -8.80 0.82 3.39
C LEU A 116 -9.14 0.75 4.88
N LEU A 117 -8.55 1.64 5.69
CA LEU A 117 -8.78 1.70 7.14
C LEU A 117 -10.22 2.12 7.50
N ALA A 118 -10.90 2.82 6.59
CA ALA A 118 -12.31 3.17 6.73
C ALA A 118 -13.27 2.03 6.36
N ASP A 119 -12.75 0.86 6.00
CA ASP A 119 -13.52 -0.33 5.60
C ASP A 119 -14.51 -0.04 4.48
N ILE A 120 -14.08 0.73 3.47
CA ILE A 120 -14.90 1.00 2.29
C ILE A 120 -15.02 -0.31 1.49
N PRO A 121 -16.25 -0.80 1.22
CA PRO A 121 -16.43 -2.03 0.46
C PRO A 121 -16.05 -1.85 -1.01
N GLU A 122 -15.85 -2.96 -1.71
CA GLU A 122 -15.71 -2.90 -3.17
C GLU A 122 -17.04 -2.51 -3.81
N CYS A 123 -17.10 -1.30 -4.36
CA CYS A 123 -18.28 -0.75 -4.99
C CYS A 123 -17.90 0.27 -6.06
N ASN A 124 -18.86 0.64 -6.92
CA ASN A 124 -18.68 1.65 -7.95
C ASN A 124 -19.12 3.03 -7.46
N MET A 125 -18.19 3.98 -7.42
CA MET A 125 -18.43 5.39 -7.13
C MET A 125 -18.14 6.20 -8.39
N GLY A 126 -19.17 6.50 -9.18
CA GLY A 126 -19.02 7.33 -10.39
C GLY A 126 -18.11 6.72 -11.47
N GLY A 127 -18.14 5.40 -11.65
CA GLY A 127 -17.26 4.70 -12.59
C GLY A 127 -15.93 4.25 -11.98
N TYR A 128 -15.66 4.59 -10.73
CA TYR A 128 -14.40 4.28 -10.06
C TYR A 128 -14.58 3.24 -8.95
N SER A 129 -13.63 2.31 -8.85
CA SER A 129 -13.49 1.39 -7.71
C SER A 129 -12.44 1.95 -6.76
N LEU A 130 -12.88 2.65 -5.71
CA LEU A 130 -11.96 3.29 -4.78
C LEU A 130 -11.09 2.25 -4.05
N ARG A 131 -11.70 1.17 -3.55
CA ARG A 131 -10.99 0.12 -2.82
C ARG A 131 -9.93 -0.55 -3.70
N SER A 132 -10.30 -1.06 -4.87
CA SER A 132 -9.34 -1.77 -5.72
C SER A 132 -8.25 -0.87 -6.28
N ALA A 133 -8.56 0.40 -6.57
CA ALA A 133 -7.55 1.36 -6.99
C ALA A 133 -6.59 1.73 -5.84
N ALA A 134 -7.09 1.88 -4.62
CA ALA A 134 -6.27 2.07 -3.43
C ALA A 134 -5.35 0.86 -3.20
N GLU A 135 -5.90 -0.34 -3.20
CA GLU A 135 -5.14 -1.59 -3.04
C GLU A 135 -4.06 -1.76 -4.12
N THR A 136 -4.40 -1.46 -5.39
CA THR A 136 -3.45 -1.57 -6.51
C THR A 136 -2.30 -0.58 -6.35
N THR A 137 -2.58 0.69 -6.05
CA THR A 137 -1.55 1.70 -5.89
C THR A 137 -0.68 1.43 -4.67
N LEU A 138 -1.27 1.01 -3.55
CA LEU A 138 -0.53 0.64 -2.33
C LEU A 138 0.35 -0.61 -2.54
N LYS A 139 -0.11 -1.59 -3.32
CA LYS A 139 0.71 -2.72 -3.75
C LYS A 139 1.95 -2.25 -4.51
N ILE A 140 1.77 -1.32 -5.45
CA ILE A 140 2.87 -0.74 -6.25
C ILE A 140 3.80 0.10 -5.36
N THR A 141 3.30 0.83 -4.35
CA THR A 141 4.15 1.53 -3.38
C THR A 141 5.16 0.59 -2.72
N VAL A 142 4.72 -0.60 -2.30
CA VAL A 142 5.61 -1.61 -1.70
C VAL A 142 6.57 -2.21 -2.73
N ASP A 143 6.09 -2.50 -3.95
CA ASP A 143 6.97 -2.98 -5.02
C ASP A 143 8.09 -1.98 -5.33
N VAL A 144 7.76 -0.69 -5.46
CA VAL A 144 8.72 0.39 -5.72
C VAL A 144 9.76 0.50 -4.60
N ALA A 145 9.33 0.32 -3.35
CA ALA A 145 10.24 0.33 -2.20
C ALA A 145 11.19 -0.88 -2.21
N ASN A 146 10.71 -2.05 -2.61
CA ASN A 146 11.49 -3.29 -2.65
C ASN A 146 12.40 -3.40 -3.89
N TYR A 147 12.01 -2.78 -5.01
CA TYR A 147 12.69 -2.86 -6.30
C TYR A 147 12.97 -1.48 -6.92
N PRO A 148 13.66 -0.56 -6.22
CA PRO A 148 13.76 0.85 -6.62
C PRO A 148 14.52 1.09 -7.94
N GLN A 149 15.30 0.10 -8.39
CA GLN A 149 16.12 0.19 -9.61
C GLN A 149 15.52 -0.60 -10.79
N ASN A 150 14.39 -1.29 -10.60
CA ASN A 150 13.76 -2.06 -11.66
C ASN A 150 12.71 -1.21 -12.38
N LEU A 151 12.86 -1.05 -13.69
CA LEU A 151 11.96 -0.20 -14.50
C LEU A 151 10.55 -0.81 -14.66
N ASP A 152 10.44 -2.15 -14.61
CA ASP A 152 9.18 -2.86 -14.78
C ASP A 152 8.27 -2.79 -13.55
N VAL A 153 8.78 -2.27 -12.44
CA VAL A 153 8.04 -2.06 -11.19
C VAL A 153 6.90 -1.05 -11.36
N ILE A 154 7.10 -0.07 -12.23
CA ILE A 154 6.07 0.91 -12.58
C ILE A 154 5.30 0.37 -13.78
N PRO A 155 4.03 -0.05 -13.61
CA PRO A 155 3.27 -0.66 -14.69
C PRO A 155 2.91 0.36 -15.78
N SER A 156 2.69 -0.15 -16.99
CA SER A 156 1.99 0.62 -18.02
C SER A 156 0.56 0.97 -17.58
N THR A 157 -0.04 2.01 -18.17
CA THR A 157 -1.44 2.37 -17.89
C THR A 157 -2.41 1.20 -18.13
N ASP A 158 -2.21 0.43 -19.21
CA ASP A 158 -3.04 -0.74 -19.51
C ASP A 158 -2.88 -1.83 -18.43
N ARG A 159 -1.65 -2.11 -18.00
CA ARG A 159 -1.39 -3.08 -16.95
C ARG A 159 -1.98 -2.61 -15.62
N PHE A 160 -1.84 -1.33 -15.26
CA PHE A 160 -2.45 -0.75 -14.05
C PHE A 160 -3.97 -0.94 -14.06
N ARG A 161 -4.64 -0.61 -15.17
CA ARG A 161 -6.09 -0.84 -15.33
C ARG A 161 -6.47 -2.30 -15.18
N LYS A 162 -5.71 -3.21 -15.79
CA LYS A 162 -5.94 -4.66 -15.66
C LYS A 162 -5.76 -5.13 -14.22
N MET A 163 -4.75 -4.65 -13.50
CA MET A 163 -4.54 -4.97 -12.08
C MET A 163 -5.68 -4.43 -11.21
N THR A 164 -6.11 -3.18 -11.42
CA THR A 164 -7.26 -2.62 -10.69
C THR A 164 -8.55 -3.38 -10.98
N SER A 165 -8.80 -3.77 -12.24
CA SER A 165 -9.95 -4.58 -12.62
C SER A 165 -9.89 -5.99 -12.03
N TRP A 166 -8.72 -6.63 -12.06
CA TRP A 166 -8.49 -7.93 -11.45
C TRP A 166 -8.75 -7.87 -9.94
N ARG A 167 -8.20 -6.86 -9.24
CA ARG A 167 -8.38 -6.70 -7.80
C ARG A 167 -9.84 -6.45 -7.44
N ARG A 168 -10.57 -5.69 -8.26
CA ARG A 168 -12.02 -5.52 -8.14
C ARG A 168 -12.76 -6.84 -8.21
N SER A 169 -12.47 -7.65 -9.22
CA SER A 169 -13.10 -8.96 -9.36
C SER A 169 -12.77 -9.88 -8.19
N VAL A 170 -11.53 -9.86 -7.68
CA VAL A 170 -11.15 -10.60 -6.47
C VAL A 170 -11.96 -10.11 -5.27
N ASN A 171 -11.99 -8.81 -4.99
CA ASN A 171 -12.73 -8.26 -3.85
C ASN A 171 -14.23 -8.62 -3.90
N LEU A 172 -14.87 -8.53 -5.07
CA LEU A 172 -16.28 -8.88 -5.24
C LEU A 172 -16.52 -10.38 -5.01
N ALA A 173 -15.71 -11.25 -5.61
CA ALA A 173 -15.82 -12.69 -5.43
C ALA A 173 -15.59 -13.11 -3.97
N GLU A 174 -14.59 -12.52 -3.30
CA GLU A 174 -14.34 -12.77 -1.87
C GLU A 174 -15.53 -12.35 -1.00
N SER A 175 -16.10 -11.18 -1.25
CA SER A 175 -17.27 -10.69 -0.50
C SER A 175 -18.52 -11.57 -0.69
N ALA A 176 -18.64 -12.23 -1.84
CA ALA A 176 -19.73 -13.14 -2.17
C ALA A 176 -19.49 -14.59 -1.73
N GLY A 177 -18.33 -14.90 -1.14
CA GLY A 177 -17.95 -16.27 -0.81
C GLY A 177 -17.74 -17.18 -2.02
N LEU A 178 -17.41 -16.61 -3.18
CA LEU A 178 -17.21 -17.33 -4.44
C LEU A 178 -15.72 -17.56 -4.73
N PRO A 179 -15.38 -18.52 -5.60
CA PRO A 179 -14.01 -18.74 -6.03
C PRO A 179 -13.37 -17.47 -6.61
N CYS A 180 -12.16 -17.18 -6.18
CA CYS A 180 -11.34 -16.09 -6.68
C CYS A 180 -9.90 -16.57 -6.88
N ASP A 181 -9.07 -15.74 -7.52
CA ASP A 181 -7.72 -16.07 -7.99
C ASP A 181 -6.66 -16.24 -6.88
N ARG A 182 -7.05 -16.81 -5.73
CA ARG A 182 -6.28 -17.00 -4.49
C ARG A 182 -4.97 -17.76 -4.64
N ASN A 183 -4.90 -18.63 -5.64
CA ASN A 183 -3.74 -19.49 -5.88
C ASN A 183 -2.72 -18.86 -6.84
N SER A 184 -2.99 -17.66 -7.38
CA SER A 184 -2.05 -16.97 -8.27
C SER A 184 -0.89 -16.32 -7.52
N THR A 185 0.23 -16.17 -8.21
CA THR A 185 1.36 -15.35 -7.74
C THR A 185 0.91 -13.91 -7.47
N LEU A 186 0.11 -13.33 -8.37
CA LEU A 186 -0.40 -11.97 -8.23
C LEU A 186 -1.21 -11.78 -6.94
N TYR A 187 -2.05 -12.75 -6.59
CA TYR A 187 -2.79 -12.71 -5.32
C TYR A 187 -1.86 -12.72 -4.11
N SER A 188 -0.84 -13.58 -4.11
CA SER A 188 0.14 -13.63 -3.02
C SER A 188 0.94 -12.32 -2.87
N GLU A 189 1.33 -11.69 -3.99
CA GLU A 189 2.01 -10.40 -4.01
C GLU A 189 1.11 -9.30 -3.42
N PHE A 190 -0.15 -9.22 -3.86
CA PHE A 190 -1.12 -8.27 -3.32
C PHE A 190 -1.33 -8.48 -1.83
N ALA A 191 -1.56 -9.72 -1.39
CA ALA A 191 -1.79 -10.04 0.01
C ALA A 191 -0.58 -9.65 0.88
N SER A 192 0.63 -10.00 0.45
CA SER A 192 1.87 -9.66 1.15
C SER A 192 2.08 -8.15 1.24
N ASN A 193 1.98 -7.44 0.12
CA ASN A 193 2.26 -6.00 0.09
C ASN A 193 1.21 -5.19 0.85
N LEU A 194 -0.07 -5.55 0.71
CA LEU A 194 -1.15 -4.91 1.47
C LEU A 194 -1.01 -5.17 2.96
N TYR A 195 -0.58 -6.37 3.36
CA TYR A 195 -0.25 -6.65 4.76
C TYR A 195 0.89 -5.75 5.24
N THR A 196 2.02 -5.69 4.52
CA THR A 196 3.14 -4.82 4.87
C THR A 196 2.70 -3.36 5.08
N ILE A 197 2.00 -2.78 4.11
CA ILE A 197 1.69 -1.35 4.13
C ILE A 197 0.59 -0.96 5.13
N THR A 198 -0.28 -1.92 5.52
CA THR A 198 -1.34 -1.69 6.52
C THR A 198 -0.91 -2.02 7.95
N THR A 199 0.19 -2.76 8.13
CA THR A 199 0.70 -3.19 9.43
C THR A 199 2.03 -2.55 9.85
N ASP A 200 2.71 -1.82 8.97
CA ASP A 200 3.96 -1.14 9.32
C ASP A 200 3.79 0.01 10.33
N GLY A 201 2.54 0.35 10.64
CA GLY A 201 2.17 1.33 11.65
C GLY A 201 2.52 2.76 11.27
N LEU A 202 2.73 3.09 9.99
CA LEU A 202 3.09 4.45 9.57
C LEU A 202 1.89 5.34 9.24
N VAL A 203 0.73 4.75 8.95
CA VAL A 203 -0.53 5.48 8.68
C VAL A 203 -1.59 5.05 9.69
N ARG A 204 -2.37 6.01 10.18
CA ARG A 204 -3.60 5.71 10.92
C ARG A 204 -4.76 6.58 10.47
N LEU A 205 -5.97 6.09 10.71
CA LEU A 205 -7.21 6.84 10.57
C LEU A 205 -7.84 7.02 11.95
N THR A 206 -8.03 8.27 12.35
CA THR A 206 -8.71 8.60 13.60
C THR A 206 -10.22 8.33 13.49
N SER A 207 -10.93 8.21 14.62
CA SER A 207 -12.40 8.13 14.64
C SER A 207 -13.09 9.32 13.94
N SER A 208 -12.42 10.47 13.88
CA SER A 208 -12.88 11.67 13.17
C SER A 208 -12.68 11.63 11.65
N MET A 209 -12.15 10.53 11.11
CA MET A 209 -11.74 10.36 9.70
C MET A 209 -10.56 11.23 9.27
N LYS A 210 -9.79 11.76 10.21
CA LYS A 210 -8.51 12.43 9.93
C LYS A 210 -7.40 11.38 9.73
N VAL A 211 -6.68 11.47 8.62
CA VAL A 211 -5.50 10.66 8.32
C VAL A 211 -4.26 11.31 8.92
N GLU A 212 -3.43 10.48 9.55
CA GLU A 212 -2.17 10.91 10.13
C GLU A 212 -1.08 9.93 9.74
N TYR A 213 0.14 10.47 9.63
CA TYR A 213 1.33 9.73 9.24
C TYR A 213 2.44 9.94 10.26
N ARG A 214 3.38 9.01 10.29
CA ARG A 214 4.67 9.19 10.95
C ARG A 214 5.78 8.58 10.08
N PRO A 215 6.98 9.18 10.05
CA PRO A 215 8.08 8.69 9.24
C PRO A 215 8.63 7.34 9.73
N ASP A 216 8.48 7.06 11.02
CA ASP A 216 8.94 5.83 11.67
C ASP A 216 8.09 5.56 12.93
N VAL A 217 8.22 4.35 13.49
CA VAL A 217 7.39 3.89 14.62
C VAL A 217 7.66 4.61 15.95
N ASN A 218 8.76 5.35 16.07
CA ASN A 218 9.12 6.11 17.27
C ASN A 218 8.69 7.58 17.17
N SER A 219 8.37 8.06 15.96
CA SER A 219 7.87 9.41 15.74
C SER A 219 6.38 9.55 16.08
N PRO A 220 5.93 10.73 16.57
CA PRO A 220 4.50 10.99 16.78
C PRO A 220 3.76 11.07 15.45
N PHE A 221 2.48 10.67 15.46
CA PHE A 221 1.59 10.87 14.32
C PHE A 221 1.28 12.35 14.11
N SER A 222 1.28 12.78 12.85
CA SER A 222 0.98 14.14 12.43
C SER A 222 0.41 14.14 11.02
N GLN A 223 -0.49 15.08 10.74
CA GLN A 223 -0.97 15.32 9.38
C GLN A 223 -0.01 16.26 8.62
N GLU A 224 0.65 17.16 9.36
CA GLU A 224 1.60 18.14 8.85
C GLU A 224 2.83 17.47 8.22
N GLN A 225 3.28 16.34 8.79
CA GLN A 225 4.36 15.51 8.24
C GLN A 225 4.02 14.90 6.87
N ILE A 226 2.74 14.79 6.52
CA ILE A 226 2.31 14.31 5.21
C ILE A 226 2.46 15.41 4.16
N THR A 227 2.11 16.63 4.54
CA THR A 227 2.11 17.81 3.66
C THR A 227 3.46 18.51 3.56
N TYR A 228 4.48 18.05 4.31
CA TYR A 228 5.80 18.67 4.30
C TYR A 228 6.53 18.39 2.98
N GLN A 229 6.32 19.27 2.00
CA GLN A 229 7.21 19.46 0.86
C GLN A 229 7.97 20.78 1.04
N PRO A 230 9.31 20.81 0.85
CA PRO A 230 10.02 22.07 0.68
C PRO A 230 9.56 22.72 -0.63
N GLY A 231 8.62 23.65 -0.54
CA GLY A 231 8.01 24.32 -1.71
C GLY A 231 6.54 24.71 -1.52
N PHE A 232 5.82 24.11 -0.58
CA PHE A 232 4.46 24.55 -0.20
C PHE A 232 4.51 25.73 0.77
N SER A 233 5.14 26.83 0.34
CA SER A 233 4.86 28.15 0.92
C SER A 233 3.75 28.81 0.12
N LEU A 234 2.69 29.22 0.83
CA LEU A 234 1.58 30.09 0.39
C LEU A 234 0.42 29.43 -0.40
N LEU A 235 -0.46 28.74 0.33
CA LEU A 235 -1.92 28.89 0.13
C LEU A 235 -2.62 29.16 1.47
N ARG A 236 -1.93 29.86 2.38
CA ARG A 236 -2.53 30.50 3.56
C ARG A 236 -2.68 31.99 3.26
N GLY A 237 -3.68 32.33 2.43
CA GLY A 237 -4.10 33.70 2.19
C GLY A 237 -4.06 34.14 0.71
N ALA A 238 -5.18 34.73 0.28
CA ALA A 238 -5.44 35.41 -0.99
C ALA A 238 -5.68 34.53 -2.23
N GLY A 239 -6.96 34.33 -2.55
CA GLY A 239 -7.41 33.79 -3.84
C GLY A 239 -8.85 33.27 -3.77
N SER A 240 -9.82 34.16 -3.94
CA SER A 240 -11.24 33.82 -4.11
C SER A 240 -11.43 32.89 -5.31
N PHE A 241 -11.54 31.58 -5.07
CA PHE A 241 -12.07 30.66 -6.07
C PHE A 241 -13.60 30.75 -6.07
N SER A 242 -14.11 31.57 -6.99
CA SER A 242 -15.50 31.56 -7.44
C SER A 242 -15.79 30.23 -8.14
N GLY A 243 -16.13 29.21 -7.35
CA GLY A 243 -16.75 27.97 -7.81
C GLY A 243 -17.83 27.62 -6.82
N SER A 244 -19.09 27.83 -7.21
CA SER A 244 -20.29 27.67 -6.38
C SER A 244 -20.31 26.30 -5.68
N MET A 245 -19.98 26.28 -4.39
CA MET A 245 -20.34 25.19 -3.48
C MET A 245 -21.67 25.59 -2.85
N ASP A 246 -22.74 24.95 -3.30
CA ASP A 246 -24.03 25.01 -2.61
C ASP A 246 -23.84 24.53 -1.17
N THR A 247 -24.34 25.38 -0.28
CA THR A 247 -24.02 25.38 1.14
C THR A 247 -24.83 24.28 1.84
N VAL A 248 -24.21 23.15 2.15
CA VAL A 248 -24.77 22.22 3.14
C VAL A 248 -24.40 22.75 4.52
N LYS A 249 -25.33 23.51 5.10
CA LYS A 249 -25.29 23.99 6.47
C LYS A 249 -25.67 22.83 7.39
N SER A 250 -24.79 22.42 8.31
CA SER A 250 -25.23 22.15 9.68
C SER A 250 -24.10 21.93 10.69
N ALA A 251 -24.33 22.61 11.83
CA ALA A 251 -23.95 22.32 13.20
C ALA A 251 -22.48 22.02 13.52
N ALA A 252 -21.83 23.04 14.06
CA ALA A 252 -20.70 22.88 14.96
C ALA A 252 -21.19 22.23 16.26
N ASP A 253 -20.63 21.07 16.59
CA ASP A 253 -20.63 20.56 17.94
C ASP A 253 -19.19 20.54 18.45
N THR A 254 -18.98 21.35 19.48
CA THR A 254 -17.90 21.27 20.46
C THR A 254 -18.04 19.95 21.21
N GLU A 255 -16.98 19.14 21.33
CA GLU A 255 -16.32 18.76 22.60
C GLU A 255 -15.48 17.47 22.51
N SER A 256 -14.50 17.43 23.43
CA SER A 256 -13.91 16.26 24.10
C SER A 256 -12.77 15.48 23.44
N THR A 257 -11.60 15.71 24.03
CA THR A 257 -10.32 15.04 23.84
C THR A 257 -10.41 13.56 24.25
N GLY A 258 -10.87 12.70 23.34
CA GLY A 258 -10.86 11.24 23.50
C GLY A 258 -10.34 10.59 22.22
N SER A 259 -9.03 10.32 22.16
CA SER A 259 -8.37 9.71 20.99
C SER A 259 -8.69 8.22 20.88
N SER A 260 -9.86 7.86 20.35
CA SER A 260 -10.16 6.50 19.90
C SER A 260 -9.63 6.29 18.49
N THR A 261 -8.61 5.44 18.35
CA THR A 261 -7.99 5.08 17.07
C THR A 261 -8.75 3.91 16.44
N ILE A 262 -9.01 3.95 15.13
CA ILE A 262 -9.52 2.79 14.40
C ILE A 262 -8.29 2.00 13.95
N THR A 263 -7.95 0.96 14.71
CA THR A 263 -6.94 -0.03 14.32
C THR A 263 -7.63 -1.08 13.45
N ALA A 264 -6.99 -1.51 12.36
CA ALA A 264 -7.44 -2.67 11.61
C ALA A 264 -7.62 -3.86 12.57
N ILE A 265 -8.79 -4.49 12.51
CA ILE A 265 -9.20 -5.56 13.42
C ILE A 265 -8.23 -6.75 13.26
N THR A 266 -7.48 -7.04 14.32
CA THR A 266 -6.87 -8.37 14.51
C THR A 266 -7.95 -9.28 15.10
N PRO A 267 -8.16 -10.53 14.64
CA PRO A 267 -9.10 -11.45 15.27
C PRO A 267 -8.56 -11.80 16.66
N GLN A 268 -9.11 -11.17 17.70
CA GLN A 268 -8.83 -11.55 19.08
C GLN A 268 -9.89 -12.52 19.57
N THR A 269 -9.41 -13.73 19.84
CA THR A 269 -10.05 -14.81 20.58
C THR A 269 -10.38 -14.39 22.02
N LEU A 270 -11.59 -14.69 22.50
CA LEU A 270 -11.86 -14.87 23.93
C LEU A 270 -12.79 -16.08 24.15
N PRO A 271 -12.73 -16.74 25.32
CA PRO A 271 -12.98 -18.17 25.51
C PRO A 271 -14.39 -18.49 26.04
N GLY A 272 -14.93 -19.64 25.62
CA GLY A 272 -16.15 -20.22 26.21
C GLY A 272 -16.88 -21.22 25.33
N ALA A 273 -16.34 -22.43 25.25
CA ALA A 273 -16.95 -23.75 24.94
C ALA A 273 -18.26 -23.90 24.14
N ALA A 274 -18.13 -24.78 23.12
CA ALA A 274 -19.05 -25.81 22.63
C ALA A 274 -19.78 -25.61 21.27
N ASP A 275 -19.43 -26.55 20.38
CA ASP A 275 -20.17 -27.19 19.27
C ASP A 275 -20.28 -26.55 17.86
N GLU A 276 -19.31 -26.98 17.03
CA GLU A 276 -19.43 -27.57 15.68
C GLU A 276 -20.28 -26.85 14.58
N SER A 277 -19.60 -26.17 13.64
CA SER A 277 -19.35 -26.73 12.29
C SER A 277 -18.53 -25.78 11.38
N SER A 278 -17.37 -26.30 10.97
CA SER A 278 -16.69 -26.12 9.67
C SER A 278 -16.39 -24.72 9.11
N ALA A 279 -15.41 -24.03 9.70
CA ALA A 279 -14.61 -23.01 9.01
C ALA A 279 -13.11 -23.39 9.06
N MET A 280 -12.61 -24.05 8.02
CA MET A 280 -11.16 -24.20 7.76
C MET A 280 -10.62 -22.82 7.33
N GLY A 281 -9.59 -22.22 7.91
CA GLY A 281 -8.41 -22.81 8.54
C GLY A 281 -7.21 -22.48 7.65
N TRP A 282 -6.69 -21.25 7.72
CA TRP A 282 -5.40 -20.91 7.10
C TRP A 282 -4.32 -21.78 7.73
N SER A 283 -3.72 -22.66 6.92
CA SER A 283 -2.80 -23.66 7.43
C SER A 283 -1.49 -23.02 7.91
N LYS A 284 -1.23 -23.15 9.21
CA LYS A 284 0.01 -22.76 9.89
C LYS A 284 1.25 -23.49 9.37
N SER A 285 1.10 -24.47 8.48
CA SER A 285 2.18 -25.36 8.02
C SER A 285 3.15 -24.72 7.02
N ARG A 286 2.85 -23.55 6.42
CA ARG A 286 3.80 -22.88 5.50
C ARG A 286 4.63 -21.76 6.13
N LEU A 287 4.27 -21.29 7.32
CA LEU A 287 5.05 -20.31 8.09
C LEU A 287 6.35 -20.90 8.65
N SER A 288 6.37 -22.18 9.02
CA SER A 288 7.58 -22.85 9.51
C SER A 288 8.64 -23.09 8.43
N ALA A 289 8.26 -23.16 7.15
CA ALA A 289 9.19 -23.39 6.05
C ALA A 289 9.98 -22.12 5.65
N VAL A 290 9.38 -20.95 5.81
CA VAL A 290 10.00 -19.65 5.48
C VAL A 290 10.93 -19.17 6.61
N ILE A 291 10.59 -19.46 7.87
CA ILE A 291 11.44 -19.08 9.01
C ILE A 291 12.71 -19.94 9.07
N ALA A 292 12.66 -21.21 8.64
CA ALA A 292 13.82 -22.10 8.65
C ALA A 292 14.89 -21.73 7.60
N THR A 293 14.52 -21.09 6.49
CA THR A 293 15.48 -20.71 5.43
C THR A 293 16.23 -19.42 5.76
N VAL A 294 15.63 -18.50 6.54
CA VAL A 294 16.30 -17.26 6.96
C VAL A 294 17.29 -17.50 8.12
N ALA A 295 17.03 -18.49 9.00
CA ALA A 295 17.93 -18.79 10.11
C ALA A 295 19.23 -19.50 9.69
N ILE A 296 19.25 -20.21 8.55
CA ILE A 296 20.43 -20.93 8.06
C ILE A 296 21.43 -19.99 7.33
N LEU A 297 20.97 -18.84 6.84
CA LEU A 297 21.83 -17.82 6.20
C LEU A 297 22.50 -16.84 7.18
N ALA A 298 22.22 -16.95 8.49
CA ALA A 298 22.85 -16.14 9.53
C ALA A 298 23.93 -16.89 10.35
N LEU A 299 24.28 -18.12 9.94
CA LEU A 299 25.24 -18.99 10.66
C LEU A 299 26.34 -19.60 9.76
N VAL A 300 26.62 -18.98 8.61
CA VAL A 300 27.82 -19.28 7.80
C VAL A 300 28.57 -17.98 7.55
#